data_AF-A0A972TXV4-F1
#
_entry.id   AF-A0A972TXV4-F1
#
_cell.length_a   1.000
_cell.length_b   1.000
_cell.length_c   1.000
_cell.angle_alpha   90.00
_cell.angle_beta   90.00
_cell.angle_gamma   90.00
#
_symmetry.space_group_name_H-M   'P 1'
#
loop_
_entity.id
_entity.type
_entity.pdbx_description
1 polymer ?
#
loop_
_entity_poly.entity_id
_entity_poly.type
_entity_poly.pdbx_seq_one_letter_code
_entity_poly.pdbx_strand_id
1 'polypeptide(L)'
;TYWKDPALGAAFVLASIEGWRYAFDHPYEALTFTMRNLQKEHIPTTLVHQKWMLERMKDLILPEGGDDAGMGGLMPQDYSRVALGLRSMGLIESVPRFTSFYKVIRDNDEK
;
A
#
# COMPACT_ATOMS: atom_id res chain seq x y z
N THR A 1 -18.17 -3.55 0.25
CA THR A 1 -18.01 -2.12 -0.08
C THR A 1 -17.64 -1.94 -1.54
N TYR A 2 -16.53 -2.52 -2.05
CA TYR A 2 -16.21 -2.51 -3.49
C TYR A 2 -17.32 -3.06 -4.41
N TRP A 3 -17.88 -4.24 -4.11
CA TRP A 3 -18.95 -4.83 -4.93
C TRP A 3 -20.26 -4.02 -4.97
N LYS A 4 -20.42 -3.06 -4.04
CA LYS A 4 -21.58 -2.15 -4.03
C LYS A 4 -21.29 -0.88 -4.83
N ASP A 5 -20.04 -0.40 -4.78
CA ASP A 5 -19.59 0.79 -5.48
C ASP A 5 -18.11 0.64 -5.87
N PRO A 6 -17.83 0.12 -7.09
CA PRO A 6 -16.47 -0.06 -7.57
C PRO A 6 -15.73 1.27 -7.78
N ALA A 7 -16.45 2.33 -8.14
CA ALA A 7 -15.88 3.65 -8.38
C ALA A 7 -15.36 4.27 -7.08
N LEU A 8 -16.13 4.17 -5.99
CA LEU A 8 -15.67 4.60 -4.67
C LEU A 8 -14.42 3.84 -4.22
N GLY A 9 -14.36 2.54 -4.48
CA GLY A 9 -13.18 1.73 -4.19
C GLY A 9 -11.96 2.16 -5.01
N ALA A 10 -12.14 2.43 -6.30
CA ALA A 10 -11.09 2.92 -7.18
C ALA A 10 -10.56 4.29 -6.74
N ALA A 11 -11.46 5.24 -6.46
CA ALA A 11 -11.12 6.58 -5.98
C ALA A 11 -10.32 6.53 -4.68
N PHE A 12 -10.69 5.65 -3.74
CA PHE A 12 -9.94 5.47 -2.50
C PHE A 12 -8.52 4.95 -2.74
N VAL A 13 -8.35 3.99 -3.66
CA VAL A 13 -7.02 3.46 -4.02
C VAL A 13 -6.16 4.55 -4.64
N LEU A 14 -6.69 5.31 -5.62
CA LEU A 14 -5.96 6.38 -6.29
C LEU A 14 -5.55 7.49 -5.31
N ALA A 15 -6.47 7.96 -4.46
CA ALA A 15 -6.18 8.95 -3.42
C ALA A 15 -5.15 8.45 -2.40
N SER A 16 -5.16 7.14 -2.07
CA SER A 16 -4.16 6.55 -1.17
C SER A 16 -2.77 6.52 -1.79
N ILE A 17 -2.67 6.21 -3.09
CA ILE A 17 -1.40 6.23 -3.84
C ILE A 17 -0.87 7.66 -3.93
N GLU A 18 -1.73 8.63 -4.24
CA GLU A 18 -1.37 10.05 -4.24
C GLU A 18 -0.85 10.49 -2.87
N GLY A 19 -1.53 10.10 -1.78
CA GLY A 19 -1.11 10.42 -0.41
C GLY A 19 0.27 9.87 -0.05
N TRP A 20 0.62 8.66 -0.51
CA TRP A 20 1.96 8.10 -0.31
C TRP A 20 3.02 8.87 -1.08
N ARG A 21 2.76 9.20 -2.36
CA ARG A 21 3.66 10.04 -3.16
C ARG A 21 3.91 11.39 -2.49
N TYR A 22 2.83 12.04 -2.06
CA TYR A 22 2.90 13.31 -1.34
C TYR A 22 3.69 13.19 -0.04
N ALA A 23 3.47 12.13 0.74
CA ALA A 23 4.20 11.92 1.99
C ALA A 23 5.71 11.72 1.79
N PHE A 24 6.11 11.09 0.69
CA PHE A 24 7.52 10.90 0.36
C PHE A 24 8.19 12.16 -0.18
N ASP A 25 7.45 13.05 -0.85
CA ASP A 25 7.95 14.35 -1.34
C ASP A 25 7.94 15.44 -0.23
N HIS A 26 6.99 15.34 0.71
CA HIS A 26 6.79 16.30 1.80
C HIS A 26 6.85 15.63 3.19
N PRO A 27 7.96 14.98 3.56
CA PRO A 27 8.03 14.12 4.75
C PRO A 27 7.79 14.87 6.06
N TYR A 28 8.24 16.13 6.20
CA TYR A 28 8.03 16.90 7.43
C TYR A 28 6.54 17.23 7.66
N GLU A 29 5.81 17.58 6.61
CA GLU A 29 4.39 17.86 6.69
C GLU A 29 3.60 16.59 7.00
N ALA A 30 3.88 15.50 6.26
CA ALA A 30 3.25 14.21 6.51
C ALA A 30 3.47 13.73 7.95
N LEU A 31 4.71 13.79 8.45
CA LEU A 31 5.03 13.43 9.83
C LEU A 31 4.33 14.35 10.85
N THR A 32 4.12 15.62 10.53
CA THR A 32 3.37 16.53 11.42
C THR A 32 1.93 16.06 11.61
N PHE A 33 1.26 15.63 10.53
CA PHE A 33 -0.08 15.05 10.62
C PHE A 33 -0.07 13.70 11.35
N THR A 34 0.90 12.83 11.07
CA THR A 34 1.06 11.55 11.76
C THR A 34 1.24 11.76 13.27
N MET A 35 2.14 12.64 13.69
CA MET A 35 2.39 12.92 15.10
C MET A 35 1.16 13.48 15.81
N ARG A 36 0.39 14.38 15.17
CA ARG A 36 -0.88 14.88 15.72
C ARG A 36 -1.89 13.75 15.97
N ASN A 37 -2.03 12.83 15.01
CA ASN A 37 -2.93 11.68 15.15
C ASN A 37 -2.45 10.71 16.24
N LEU A 38 -1.15 10.39 16.29
CA LEU A 38 -0.59 9.50 17.32
C LEU A 38 -0.73 10.10 18.73
N GLN A 39 -0.53 11.41 18.87
CA GLN A 39 -0.73 12.10 20.15
C GLN A 39 -2.19 12.02 20.60
N LYS A 40 -3.15 12.25 19.68
CA LYS A 40 -4.59 12.15 19.97
C LYS A 40 -4.99 10.75 20.45
N GLU A 41 -4.39 9.71 19.87
CA GLU A 41 -4.65 8.31 20.22
C GLU A 41 -3.73 7.80 21.35
N HIS A 42 -2.97 8.68 22.01
CA HIS A 42 -2.08 8.37 23.13
C HIS A 42 -1.02 7.30 22.80
N ILE A 43 -0.57 7.23 21.55
CA ILE A 43 0.46 6.28 21.10
C ILE A 43 1.85 6.93 21.28
N PRO A 44 2.72 6.38 22.17
CA PRO A 44 4.02 6.96 22.43
C PRO A 44 4.99 6.72 21.26
N THR A 45 5.58 7.80 20.75
CA THR A 45 6.60 7.74 19.70
C THR A 45 7.43 9.02 19.68
N THR A 46 8.49 9.06 18.87
CA THR A 46 9.28 10.29 18.64
C THR A 46 9.26 10.66 17.16
N LEU A 47 9.42 11.95 16.86
CA LEU A 47 9.53 12.43 15.48
C LEU A 47 10.70 11.77 14.75
N VAL A 48 11.83 11.55 15.43
CA VAL A 48 13.00 10.87 14.87
C VAL A 48 12.67 9.43 14.48
N HIS A 49 11.99 8.69 15.37
CA HIS A 49 11.57 7.32 15.07
C HIS A 49 10.58 7.27 13.91
N GLN A 50 9.60 8.17 13.87
CA GLN A 50 8.63 8.22 12.78
C GLN A 50 9.25 8.61 11.44
N LYS A 51 10.24 9.51 11.43
CA LYS A 51 11.01 9.83 10.23
C LYS A 51 11.74 8.59 9.70
N TRP A 52 12.43 7.86 10.57
CA TRP A 52 13.09 6.62 10.19
C TRP A 52 12.10 5.57 9.66
N MET A 53 10.93 5.44 10.29
CA MET A 53 9.86 4.54 9.84
C MET A 53 9.37 4.92 8.44
N LEU A 54 9.13 6.21 8.16
CA LEU A 54 8.69 6.68 6.86
C LEU A 54 9.71 6.37 5.75
N GLU A 55 11.01 6.54 6.05
CA GLU A 55 12.09 6.16 5.14
C GLU A 55 12.08 4.66 4.83
N ARG A 56 11.89 3.79 5.85
CA ARG A 56 11.77 2.34 5.62
C ARG A 56 10.52 1.97 4.83
N MET A 57 9.40 2.66 5.06
CA MET A 57 8.19 2.46 4.27
C MET A 57 8.41 2.82 2.80
N LYS A 58 9.19 3.88 2.51
CA LYS A 58 9.57 4.24 1.14
C LYS A 58 10.33 3.10 0.46
N ASP A 59 11.33 2.52 1.13
CA ASP A 59 12.12 1.41 0.60
C ASP A 59 11.26 0.17 0.26
N LEU A 60 10.21 -0.09 1.06
CA LEU A 60 9.31 -1.24 0.87
C LEU A 60 8.22 -0.99 -0.18
N ILE A 61 7.69 0.23 -0.24
CA ILE A 61 6.59 0.61 -1.15
C ILE A 61 7.14 0.92 -2.55
N LEU A 62 8.37 1.44 -2.63
CA LEU A 62 9.09 1.76 -3.86
C LEU A 62 10.42 0.97 -3.90
N PRO A 63 10.37 -0.34 -4.21
CA PRO A 63 11.59 -1.15 -4.28
C PRO A 63 12.56 -0.61 -5.33
N GLU A 64 13.87 -0.71 -5.05
CA GLU A 64 14.93 -0.22 -5.94
C GLU A 64 14.79 -0.76 -7.37
N GLY A 65 14.81 0.14 -8.35
CA GLY A 65 14.62 -0.19 -9.77
C GLY A 65 13.14 -0.31 -10.20
N GLY A 66 12.18 -0.09 -9.29
CA GLY A 66 10.79 0.10 -9.62
C GLY A 66 10.50 1.55 -10.03
N ASP A 67 9.78 1.74 -11.14
CA ASP A 67 9.24 3.05 -11.49
C ASP A 67 8.12 3.45 -10.51
N ASP A 68 7.89 4.76 -10.31
CA ASP A 68 6.70 5.30 -9.60
C ASP A 68 5.37 4.79 -10.19
N ALA A 69 5.40 4.28 -11.43
CA ALA A 69 4.30 3.62 -12.11
C ALA A 69 3.92 2.25 -11.50
N GLY A 70 4.79 1.66 -10.66
CA GLY A 70 4.58 0.37 -10.00
C GLY A 70 3.94 0.45 -8.61
N MET A 71 3.82 1.65 -8.01
CA MET A 71 3.23 1.82 -6.67
C MET A 71 1.76 1.35 -6.65
N GLY A 72 1.40 0.53 -5.66
CA GLY A 72 0.06 -0.06 -5.53
C GLY A 72 -0.19 -1.29 -6.43
N GLY A 73 0.80 -1.68 -7.23
CA GLY A 73 0.80 -2.89 -8.03
C GLY A 73 1.08 -4.15 -7.21
N LEU A 74 0.35 -5.24 -7.48
CA LEU A 74 0.74 -6.58 -7.04
C LEU A 74 1.20 -7.39 -8.25
N MET A 75 2.44 -7.88 -8.23
CA MET A 75 2.95 -8.74 -9.31
C MET A 75 2.38 -10.17 -9.19
N PRO A 76 1.88 -10.77 -10.29
CA PRO A 76 1.38 -12.14 -10.28
C PRO A 76 2.39 -13.18 -9.76
N GLN A 77 3.68 -12.95 -10.01
CA GLN A 77 4.77 -13.83 -9.60
C GLN A 77 4.96 -13.80 -8.08
N ASP A 78 4.93 -12.61 -7.47
CA ASP A 78 5.04 -12.46 -6.02
C ASP A 78 3.85 -13.08 -5.30
N TYR A 79 2.63 -12.82 -5.79
CA TYR A 79 1.42 -13.47 -5.31
C TYR A 79 1.54 -14.99 -5.36
N SER A 80 1.94 -15.54 -6.52
CA SER A 80 2.03 -16.98 -6.72
C SER A 80 3.08 -17.62 -5.82
N ARG A 81 4.24 -16.98 -5.66
CA ARG A 81 5.32 -17.44 -4.79
C ARG A 81 4.85 -17.58 -3.35
N VAL A 82 4.19 -16.55 -2.81
CA VAL A 82 3.70 -16.57 -1.43
C VAL A 82 2.54 -17.56 -1.27
N ALA A 83 1.55 -17.53 -2.16
CA ALA A 83 0.38 -18.39 -2.05
C ALA A 83 0.73 -19.88 -2.15
N LEU A 84 1.65 -20.26 -3.04
CA LEU A 84 2.13 -21.64 -3.13
C LEU A 84 2.94 -22.04 -1.89
N GLY A 85 3.76 -21.14 -1.33
CA GLY A 85 4.47 -21.38 -0.07
C GLY A 85 3.53 -21.60 1.10
N LEU A 86 2.48 -20.79 1.24
CA LEU A 86 1.46 -20.97 2.28
C LEU A 86 0.74 -22.32 2.13
N ARG A 87 0.43 -22.73 0.89
CA ARG A 87 -0.20 -24.02 0.63
C ARG A 87 0.73 -25.19 0.95
N SER A 88 2.01 -25.12 0.58
CA SER A 88 2.97 -26.20 0.86
C SER A 88 3.21 -26.40 2.36
N MET A 89 3.11 -25.33 3.15
CA MET A 89 3.17 -25.37 4.62
C MET A 89 1.84 -25.80 5.27
N GLY A 90 0.78 -26.04 4.51
CA GLY A 90 -0.53 -26.40 5.05
C GLY A 90 -1.26 -25.26 5.75
N LEU A 91 -0.86 -24.00 5.54
CA LEU A 91 -1.50 -22.82 6.14
C LEU A 91 -2.77 -22.40 5.39
N ILE A 92 -2.91 -22.80 4.13
CA ILE A 92 -4.12 -22.62 3.32
C ILE A 92 -4.41 -23.90 2.53
N GLU A 93 -5.70 -24.21 2.37
CA GLU A 93 -6.15 -25.42 1.65
C GLU A 93 -6.12 -25.24 0.13
N SER A 94 -6.35 -24.01 -0.35
CA SER A 94 -6.46 -23.70 -1.77
C SER A 94 -5.80 -22.35 -2.09
N VAL A 95 -5.30 -22.20 -3.32
CA VAL A 95 -4.76 -20.93 -3.82
C VAL A 95 -5.84 -20.22 -4.64
N PRO A 96 -6.33 -19.04 -4.20
CA PRO A 96 -7.29 -18.27 -4.98
C PRO A 96 -6.69 -17.86 -6.34
N ARG A 97 -7.52 -17.67 -7.35
CA ARG A 97 -7.03 -17.12 -8.63
C ARG A 97 -6.59 -15.68 -8.42
N PHE A 98 -5.44 -15.32 -8.99
CA PHE A 98 -4.90 -13.95 -8.90
C PHE A 98 -5.93 -12.88 -9.27
N THR A 99 -6.67 -13.08 -10.37
CA THR A 99 -7.69 -12.13 -10.87
C THR A 99 -8.96 -12.04 -10.02
N SER A 100 -9.21 -13.01 -9.15
CA SER A 100 -10.26 -12.93 -8.13
C SER A 100 -9.77 -12.24 -6.85
N PHE A 101 -8.48 -12.34 -6.56
CA PHE A 101 -7.85 -11.76 -5.37
C PHE A 101 -7.50 -10.28 -5.57
N TYR A 102 -6.96 -9.92 -6.72
CA TYR A 102 -6.44 -8.59 -7.02
C TYR A 102 -7.15 -7.97 -8.24
N LYS A 103 -7.52 -6.70 -8.11
CA LYS A 103 -8.05 -5.86 -9.18
C LYS A 103 -7.10 -4.71 -9.41
N VAL A 104 -6.66 -4.56 -10.65
CA VAL A 104 -5.82 -3.45 -11.06
C VAL A 104 -6.71 -2.21 -11.15
N ILE A 105 -6.33 -1.15 -10.45
CA ILE A 105 -6.91 0.19 -10.58
C ILE A 105 -5.83 1.07 -11.20
N ARG A 106 -6.15 1.79 -12.28
CA ARG A 106 -5.24 2.71 -12.95
C ARG A 106 -5.92 4.06 -13.14
N ASP A 107 -5.10 5.10 -13.14
CA ASP A 107 -5.53 6.50 -13.34
C ASP A 107 -6.18 6.74 -14.73
N ASN A 108 -6.03 5.78 -15.66
CA ASN A 108 -6.55 5.86 -17.03
C ASN A 108 -7.97 5.28 -17.22
N ASP A 109 -8.68 4.92 -16.16
CA ASP A 109 -10.08 4.46 -16.28
C ASP A 109 -11.10 5.62 -16.41
N GLU A 110 -10.63 6.88 -16.46
CA GLU A 110 -11.41 8.05 -16.87
C GLU A 110 -10.98 8.59 -18.24
N LYS A 111 -11.34 7.90 -19.33
CA LYS A 111 -11.58 8.51 -20.65
C LYS A 111 -12.68 7.82 -21.41
#